data_AF-M2UCF3-F1
#
_entry.id   AF-M2UCF3-F1
#
_cell.length_a   1.000
_cell.length_b   1.000
_cell.length_c   1.000
_cell.angle_alpha   90.00
_cell.angle_beta   90.00
_cell.angle_gamma   90.00
#
_symmetry.space_group_name_H-M   'P 1'
#
loop_
_entity.id
_entity.type
_entity.pdbx_description
1 polymer ?
#
loop_
_entity_poly.entity_id
_entity_poly.type
_entity_poly.pdbx_seq_one_letter_code
_entity_poly.pdbx_strand_id
1 'polypeptide(L)'
;MPKVPSSRRVRAQGPTSERRARADRVKEQGNEMTFCCKRCEEKNLRCFVDTATGRCAGCISVAASCSLFVSEDEWEKVQAEKRAKRLELAQSELELLEAEAREQEFADRDLAILNLQDRAKEQAEGNSAPGTDLPVAASSLSGPTADPGWLQADSFDPLSLDYFLSLEDPVLSSLDAACDTLVLDRFDHILVVLEFDVFC
;
A
#
# COMPACT_ATOMS: atom_id res chain seq x y z
N MET A 1 -51.74 -51.49 -48.30
CA MET A 1 -50.96 -51.16 -47.09
C MET A 1 -49.85 -50.18 -47.49
N PRO A 2 -49.98 -48.86 -47.21
CA PRO A 2 -48.93 -47.90 -47.55
C PRO A 2 -47.78 -48.02 -46.55
N LYS A 3 -46.54 -48.10 -47.05
CA LYS A 3 -45.31 -48.15 -46.25
C LYS A 3 -45.06 -46.76 -45.64
N VAL A 4 -45.19 -46.67 -44.32
CA VAL A 4 -44.77 -45.50 -43.52
C VAL A 4 -43.24 -45.38 -43.60
N PRO A 5 -42.68 -44.23 -43.97
CA PRO A 5 -41.24 -44.05 -43.98
C PRO A 5 -40.71 -44.01 -42.54
N SER A 6 -39.75 -44.88 -42.28
CA SER A 6 -39.04 -45.03 -41.02
C SER A 6 -38.46 -43.70 -40.54
N SER A 7 -38.80 -43.34 -39.30
CA SER A 7 -38.27 -42.18 -38.59
C SER A 7 -36.74 -42.22 -38.60
N ARG A 8 -36.14 -41.21 -39.23
CA ARG A 8 -34.70 -41.04 -39.36
C ARG A 8 -34.13 -40.82 -37.95
N ARG A 9 -33.56 -41.87 -37.33
CA ARG A 9 -32.88 -41.79 -36.02
C ARG A 9 -31.85 -40.67 -36.09
N VAL A 10 -32.01 -39.64 -35.25
CA VAL A 10 -31.00 -38.62 -35.01
C VAL A 10 -29.76 -39.36 -34.51
N ARG A 11 -28.69 -39.33 -35.32
CA ARG A 11 -27.41 -39.94 -34.98
C ARG A 11 -26.92 -39.28 -33.69
N ALA A 12 -26.77 -40.05 -32.62
CA ALA A 12 -26.17 -39.57 -31.38
C ALA A 12 -24.82 -38.92 -31.74
N GLN A 13 -24.70 -37.62 -31.46
CA GLN A 13 -23.48 -36.88 -31.73
C GLN A 13 -22.36 -37.44 -30.87
N GLY A 14 -21.17 -37.62 -31.44
CA GLY A 14 -20.00 -38.01 -30.65
C GLY A 14 -19.58 -36.89 -29.71
N PRO A 15 -18.80 -37.20 -28.65
CA PRO A 15 -18.36 -36.21 -27.66
C PRO A 15 -17.53 -35.06 -28.26
N THR A 16 -16.91 -35.28 -29.43
CA THR A 16 -16.17 -34.24 -30.16
C THR A 16 -17.10 -33.28 -30.90
N SER A 17 -18.18 -33.76 -31.51
CA SER A 17 -19.14 -32.90 -32.21
C SER A 17 -19.96 -32.06 -31.23
N GLU A 18 -20.29 -32.61 -30.07
CA GLU A 18 -20.98 -31.88 -29.00
C GLU A 18 -20.13 -30.72 -28.46
N ARG A 19 -18.84 -30.96 -28.19
CA ARG A 19 -17.89 -29.91 -27.77
C ARG A 19 -17.75 -28.80 -28.82
N ARG A 20 -17.69 -29.14 -30.10
CA ARG A 20 -17.62 -28.15 -31.18
C ARG A 20 -18.90 -27.31 -31.26
N ALA A 21 -20.06 -27.97 -31.26
CA ALA A 21 -21.34 -27.28 -31.23
C ALA A 21 -21.46 -26.33 -30.02
N ARG A 22 -20.95 -26.76 -28.85
CA ARG A 22 -20.87 -25.89 -27.67
C ARG A 22 -19.93 -24.71 -27.87
N ALA A 23 -18.71 -24.95 -28.38
CA ALA A 23 -17.75 -23.88 -28.64
C ALA A 23 -18.32 -22.85 -29.63
N ASP A 24 -19.07 -23.28 -30.64
CA ASP A 24 -19.66 -22.36 -31.62
C ASP A 24 -20.79 -21.53 -31.00
N ARG A 25 -21.66 -22.12 -30.15
CA ARG A 25 -22.62 -21.34 -29.35
C ARG A 25 -21.93 -20.28 -28.49
N VAL A 26 -20.82 -20.63 -27.84
CA VAL A 26 -20.05 -19.69 -27.01
C VAL A 26 -19.40 -18.59 -27.85
N LYS A 27 -19.04 -18.83 -29.11
CA LYS A 27 -18.56 -17.74 -30.00
C LYS A 27 -19.67 -16.78 -30.40
N GLU A 28 -20.89 -17.28 -30.57
CA GLU A 28 -22.04 -16.45 -30.98
C GLU A 28 -22.66 -15.68 -29.81
N GLN A 29 -22.70 -16.29 -28.63
CA GLN A 29 -23.44 -15.78 -27.46
C GLN A 29 -22.52 -15.38 -26.29
N GLY A 30 -21.29 -15.86 -26.27
CA GLY A 30 -20.37 -15.61 -25.16
C GLY A 30 -19.77 -14.21 -25.22
N ASN A 31 -19.36 -13.71 -24.06
CA ASN A 31 -18.74 -12.40 -23.96
C ASN A 31 -17.29 -12.46 -24.44
N GLU A 32 -16.93 -11.54 -25.34
CA GLU A 32 -15.54 -11.31 -25.71
C GLU A 32 -14.84 -10.60 -24.56
N MET A 33 -13.81 -11.23 -24.00
CA MET A 33 -13.03 -10.65 -22.91
C MET A 33 -11.85 -9.87 -23.46
N THR A 34 -11.51 -8.76 -22.79
CA THR A 34 -10.33 -7.94 -23.12
C THR A 34 -9.02 -8.66 -22.81
N PHE A 35 -9.05 -9.57 -21.83
CA PHE A 35 -7.95 -10.46 -21.51
C PHE A 35 -8.21 -11.86 -22.08
N CYS A 36 -7.15 -12.50 -22.58
CA CYS A 36 -7.22 -13.83 -23.16
C CYS A 36 -6.64 -14.86 -22.19
N CYS A 37 -7.11 -16.11 -22.23
CA CYS A 37 -6.33 -17.19 -21.62
C CYS A 37 -4.99 -17.35 -22.35
N LYS A 38 -3.98 -17.86 -21.65
CA LYS A 38 -2.62 -18.10 -22.17
C LYS A 38 -2.62 -18.72 -23.57
N ARG A 39 -3.44 -19.76 -23.80
CA ARG A 39 -3.55 -20.41 -25.12
C ARG A 39 -4.14 -19.51 -26.21
N CYS A 40 -5.18 -18.73 -25.90
CA CYS A 40 -5.79 -17.82 -26.87
C CYS A 40 -4.82 -16.68 -27.20
N GLU A 41 -4.12 -16.17 -26.20
CA GLU A 41 -3.08 -15.14 -26.34
C GLU A 41 -1.93 -15.63 -27.21
N GLU A 42 -1.34 -16.79 -26.90
CA GLU A 42 -0.26 -17.41 -27.70
C GLU A 42 -0.62 -17.60 -29.18
N LYS A 43 -1.91 -17.82 -29.46
CA LYS A 43 -2.41 -18.04 -30.82
C LYS A 43 -3.01 -16.79 -31.47
N ASN A 44 -2.96 -15.64 -30.78
CA ASN A 44 -3.60 -14.39 -31.20
C ASN A 44 -5.08 -14.59 -31.58
N LEU A 45 -5.80 -15.37 -30.77
CA LEU A 45 -7.23 -15.66 -30.94
C LEU A 45 -8.05 -14.87 -29.93
N ARG A 46 -9.21 -14.39 -30.37
CA ARG A 46 -10.21 -13.80 -29.48
C ARG A 46 -10.71 -14.81 -28.45
N CYS A 47 -10.91 -14.35 -27.22
CA CYS A 47 -11.35 -15.19 -26.10
C CYS A 47 -12.83 -14.92 -25.79
N PHE A 48 -13.71 -15.75 -26.33
CA PHE A 48 -15.14 -15.75 -25.99
C PHE A 48 -15.39 -16.72 -24.84
N VAL A 49 -15.95 -16.22 -23.73
CA VAL A 49 -16.06 -16.97 -22.49
C VAL A 49 -17.49 -17.43 -22.25
N ASP A 50 -17.62 -18.71 -21.89
CA ASP A 50 -18.83 -19.29 -21.33
C ASP A 50 -18.82 -19.06 -19.81
N THR A 51 -19.59 -18.08 -19.34
CA THR A 51 -19.64 -17.71 -17.91
C THR A 51 -20.09 -18.87 -17.03
N ALA A 52 -20.96 -19.74 -17.52
CA ALA A 52 -21.47 -20.88 -16.75
C ALA A 52 -20.39 -21.94 -16.45
N THR A 53 -19.29 -21.97 -17.21
CA THR A 53 -18.20 -22.93 -16.96
C THR A 53 -16.82 -22.33 -16.84
N GLY A 54 -16.72 -21.01 -16.96
CA GLY A 54 -15.44 -20.30 -16.90
C GLY A 54 -14.44 -20.70 -18.00
N ARG A 55 -14.91 -21.27 -19.12
CA ARG A 55 -14.02 -21.74 -20.21
C ARG A 55 -14.29 -20.99 -21.50
N CYS A 56 -13.24 -20.67 -22.23
CA CYS A 56 -13.39 -20.05 -23.54
C CYS A 56 -13.74 -21.06 -24.64
N ALA A 57 -14.41 -20.59 -25.70
CA ALA A 57 -14.74 -21.38 -26.88
C ALA A 57 -13.52 -22.11 -27.47
N GLY A 58 -12.37 -21.44 -27.52
CA GLY A 58 -11.11 -22.02 -28.00
C GLY A 58 -10.69 -23.23 -27.18
N CYS A 59 -10.70 -23.13 -25.86
CA CYS A 59 -10.34 -24.23 -24.95
C CYS A 59 -11.40 -25.35 -24.95
N ILE A 60 -12.69 -25.02 -25.06
CA ILE A 60 -13.78 -26.02 -25.16
C ILE A 60 -13.62 -26.87 -26.43
N SER A 61 -13.36 -26.22 -27.57
CA SER A 61 -13.27 -26.89 -28.89
C SER A 61 -12.22 -28.01 -28.94
N VAL A 62 -11.17 -27.87 -28.15
CA VAL A 62 -10.02 -28.80 -28.08
C VAL A 62 -9.96 -29.59 -26.78
N ALA A 63 -10.91 -29.37 -25.85
CA ALA A 63 -10.88 -29.85 -24.46
C ALA A 63 -9.54 -29.62 -23.74
N ALA A 64 -8.93 -28.45 -23.92
CA ALA A 64 -7.78 -28.04 -23.12
C ALA A 64 -8.24 -27.28 -21.87
N SER A 65 -7.46 -27.33 -20.78
CA SER A 65 -7.67 -26.43 -19.64
C SER A 65 -7.66 -24.97 -20.09
N CYS A 66 -8.43 -24.13 -19.38
CA CYS A 66 -8.55 -22.71 -19.68
C CYS A 66 -7.96 -21.93 -18.52
N SER A 67 -6.86 -21.22 -18.76
CA SER A 67 -6.19 -20.36 -17.77
C SER A 67 -6.78 -18.95 -17.72
N LEU A 68 -8.11 -18.83 -17.90
CA LEU A 68 -8.80 -17.55 -17.72
C LEU A 68 -8.85 -17.13 -16.26
N PHE A 69 -9.00 -18.11 -15.37
CA PHE A 69 -9.10 -17.91 -13.95
C PHE A 69 -7.76 -18.32 -13.31
N VAL A 70 -7.28 -17.44 -12.43
CA VAL A 70 -6.14 -17.70 -11.54
C VAL A 70 -6.59 -18.71 -10.50
N SER A 71 -5.77 -19.72 -10.21
CA SER A 71 -6.15 -20.73 -9.20
C SER A 71 -6.08 -20.15 -7.79
N GLU A 72 -6.81 -20.75 -6.85
CA GLU A 72 -6.75 -20.38 -5.44
C GLU A 72 -5.31 -20.44 -4.90
N ASP A 73 -4.55 -21.48 -5.25
CA ASP A 73 -3.13 -21.60 -4.89
C ASP A 73 -2.26 -20.44 -5.41
N GLU A 74 -2.55 -19.92 -6.61
CA GLU A 74 -1.81 -18.80 -7.18
C GLU A 74 -2.16 -17.51 -6.43
N TRP A 75 -3.42 -17.34 -6.04
CA TRP A 75 -3.87 -16.24 -5.18
C TRP A 75 -3.24 -16.29 -3.79
N GLU A 76 -3.21 -17.46 -3.16
CA GLU A 76 -2.65 -17.62 -1.82
C GLU A 76 -1.15 -17.28 -1.81
N LYS A 77 -0.41 -17.70 -2.84
CA LYS A 77 1.00 -17.33 -3.02
C LYS A 77 1.19 -15.81 -3.08
N VAL A 78 0.41 -15.12 -3.92
CA VAL A 78 0.50 -13.66 -4.05
C VAL A 78 0.16 -12.97 -2.73
N GLN A 79 -0.84 -13.47 -1.99
CA GLN A 79 -1.14 -12.92 -0.67
C GLN A 79 -0.03 -13.17 0.35
N ALA A 80 0.57 -14.36 0.37
CA ALA A 80 1.68 -14.69 1.24
C ALA A 80 2.90 -13.78 0.96
N GLU A 81 3.23 -13.58 -0.32
CA GLU A 81 4.28 -12.65 -0.75
C GLU A 81 3.98 -11.21 -0.31
N LYS A 82 2.72 -10.75 -0.47
CA LYS A 82 2.29 -9.43 -0.01
C LYS A 82 2.46 -9.27 1.50
N ARG A 83 2.10 -10.29 2.29
CA ARG A 83 2.28 -10.27 3.75
C ARG A 83 3.76 -10.24 4.13
N ALA A 84 4.59 -11.05 3.47
CA ALA A 84 6.03 -11.07 3.70
C ALA A 84 6.68 -9.71 3.42
N LYS A 85 6.38 -9.09 2.28
CA LYS A 85 6.90 -7.77 1.92
C LYS A 85 6.46 -6.66 2.88
N ARG A 86 5.25 -6.74 3.43
CA ARG A 86 4.79 -5.79 4.45
C ARG A 86 5.60 -5.89 5.74
N LEU A 87 5.95 -7.11 6.16
CA LEU A 87 6.79 -7.32 7.32
C LEU A 87 8.21 -6.80 7.09
N GLU A 88 8.77 -7.07 5.93
CA GLU A 88 10.09 -6.58 5.53
C GLU A 88 10.15 -5.04 5.52
N LEU A 89 9.12 -4.38 4.96
CA LEU A 89 9.01 -2.93 4.98
C LEU A 89 8.97 -2.38 6.41
N ALA A 90 8.14 -2.96 7.29
CA ALA A 90 8.05 -2.54 8.68
C ALA A 90 9.39 -2.71 9.42
N GLN A 91 10.15 -3.77 9.12
CA GLN A 91 11.48 -3.97 9.68
C GLN A 91 12.46 -2.89 9.20
N SER A 92 12.48 -2.61 7.89
CA SER A 92 13.36 -1.57 7.33
C SER A 92 13.04 -0.18 7.86
N GLU A 93 11.77 0.11 8.16
CA GLU A 93 11.34 1.37 8.76
C GLU A 93 11.89 1.53 10.19
N LEU A 94 11.87 0.46 10.99
CA LEU A 94 12.49 0.47 12.32
C LEU A 94 14.00 0.67 12.24
N GLU A 95 14.68 0.00 11.30
CA GLU A 95 16.13 0.19 11.10
C GLU A 95 16.48 1.62 10.68
N LEU A 96 15.63 2.25 9.85
CA LEU A 96 15.78 3.64 9.46
C LEU A 96 15.63 4.59 10.64
N LEU A 97 14.61 4.38 11.49
CA LEU A 97 14.42 5.18 12.70
C LEU A 97 15.59 5.04 13.69
N GLU A 98 16.17 3.85 13.81
CA GLU A 98 17.37 3.64 14.62
C GLU A 98 18.59 4.39 14.03
N ALA A 99 18.73 4.39 12.70
CA ALA A 99 19.79 5.14 12.04
C ALA A 99 19.62 6.66 12.23
N GLU A 100 18.40 7.17 12.11
CA GLU A 100 18.07 8.58 12.32
C GLU A 100 18.34 9.02 13.78
N ALA A 101 17.96 8.19 14.76
CA ALA A 101 18.26 8.47 16.16
C ALA A 101 19.78 8.56 16.42
N ARG A 102 20.57 7.67 15.82
CA ARG A 102 22.05 7.73 15.92
C ARG A 102 22.63 8.97 15.24
N GLU A 103 22.08 9.37 14.09
CA GLU A 103 22.48 10.60 13.42
C GLU A 103 22.23 11.81 14.32
N GLN A 104 21.06 11.85 14.97
CA GLN A 104 20.72 12.92 15.90
C GLN A 104 21.66 12.94 17.12
N GLU A 105 22.00 11.78 17.69
CA GLU A 105 22.98 11.69 18.78
C GLU A 105 24.35 12.26 18.37
N PHE A 106 24.79 12.00 17.14
CA PHE A 106 26.03 12.56 16.62
C PHE A 106 25.94 14.07 16.43
N ALA A 107 24.83 14.57 15.88
CA ALA A 107 24.58 16.00 15.73
C ALA A 107 24.59 16.73 17.10
N ASP A 108 23.95 16.16 18.12
CA ASP A 108 23.91 16.72 19.47
C ASP A 108 25.31 16.79 20.10
N ARG A 109 26.12 15.74 19.90
CA ARG A 109 27.51 15.73 20.37
C ARG A 109 28.37 16.78 19.70
N ASP A 110 28.27 16.92 18.39
CA ASP A 110 29.03 17.91 17.63
C ASP A 110 28.62 19.33 18.02
N LEU A 111 27.32 19.57 18.19
CA LEU A 111 26.79 20.84 18.67
C LEU A 111 27.30 21.19 20.07
N ALA A 112 27.33 20.21 20.99
CA ALA A 112 27.89 20.43 22.33
C ALA A 112 29.36 20.83 22.29
N ILE A 113 30.16 20.24 21.40
CA ILE A 113 31.57 20.60 21.20
C ILE A 113 31.70 22.03 20.66
N LEU A 114 30.90 22.39 19.66
CA LEU A 114 30.90 23.75 19.10
C LEU A 114 30.56 24.80 20.17
N ASN A 115 29.52 24.55 20.98
CA ASN A 115 29.14 25.44 22.07
C ASN A 115 30.26 25.62 23.11
N LEU A 116 31.02 24.56 23.43
CA LEU A 116 32.17 24.66 24.32
C LEU A 116 33.30 25.51 23.73
N GLN A 117 33.55 25.38 22.42
CA GLN A 117 34.55 26.19 21.73
C GLN A 117 34.17 27.67 21.71
N ASP A 118 32.90 27.98 21.42
CA ASP A 118 32.44 29.36 21.36
C ASP A 118 32.48 30.03 22.73
N ARG A 119 32.07 29.32 23.79
CA ARG A 119 32.23 29.79 25.17
C ARG A 119 33.70 30.06 25.52
N ALA A 120 34.63 29.23 25.08
CA ALA A 120 36.05 29.43 25.31
C ALA A 120 36.59 30.67 24.57
N LYS A 121 36.13 30.92 23.34
CA LYS A 121 36.47 32.14 22.58
C LYS A 121 35.93 33.40 23.25
N GLU A 122 34.67 33.40 23.66
CA GLU A 122 34.05 34.54 24.36
C GLU A 122 34.81 34.90 25.65
N GLN A 123 35.28 33.90 26.40
CA GLN A 123 36.09 34.13 27.60
C GLN A 123 37.49 34.69 27.28
N ALA A 124 38.11 34.24 26.18
CA ALA A 124 39.40 34.77 25.74
C ALA A 124 39.31 36.23 25.27
N GLU A 125 38.23 36.58 24.56
CA GLU A 125 37.97 37.95 24.08
C GLU A 125 37.55 38.88 25.22
N GLY A 126 36.68 38.43 26.14
CA GLY A 126 36.22 39.22 27.29
C GLY A 126 37.30 39.54 28.33
N ASN A 127 38.32 38.69 28.45
CA ASN A 127 39.45 38.92 29.36
C ASN A 127 40.54 39.86 28.80
N SER A 128 40.39 40.40 27.58
CA SER A 128 41.39 41.24 26.93
C SER A 128 41.18 42.76 27.09
N ALA A 129 40.22 43.21 27.90
CA ALA A 129 40.05 44.63 28.20
C ALA A 129 41.04 45.10 29.30
N PRO A 130 41.95 46.06 29.03
CA PRO A 130 42.74 46.70 30.07
C PRO A 130 41.85 47.72 30.81
N GLY A 131 41.10 47.23 31.80
CA GLY A 131 40.36 48.06 32.75
C GLY A 131 41.29 48.58 33.82
N THR A 132 41.55 49.89 33.78
CA THR A 132 42.39 50.67 34.69
C THR A 132 42.02 50.46 36.16
N ASP A 133 43.04 50.21 37.00
CA ASP A 133 42.93 50.17 38.45
C ASP A 133 42.35 51.47 39.02
N LEU A 134 41.27 51.37 39.81
CA LEU A 134 40.88 52.38 40.79
C LEU A 134 40.50 51.70 42.12
N PRO A 135 41.00 52.16 43.28
CA PRO A 135 40.80 51.48 44.55
C PRO A 135 39.58 52.00 45.33
N VAL A 136 39.00 51.08 46.12
CA VAL A 136 38.26 51.26 47.39
C VAL A 136 36.85 51.90 47.31
N ALA A 137 35.82 51.10 47.66
CA ALA A 137 35.02 51.31 48.88
C ALA A 137 33.96 50.20 49.09
N ALA A 138 34.05 49.57 50.27
CA ALA A 138 33.02 49.01 51.14
C ALA A 138 31.90 48.08 50.60
N SER A 139 31.90 46.87 51.16
CA SER A 139 30.77 45.94 51.28
C SER A 139 29.48 46.59 51.74
N SER A 140 28.34 46.20 51.16
CA SER A 140 27.06 46.08 51.87
C SER A 140 26.12 45.07 51.19
N LEU A 141 25.44 44.32 52.04
CA LEU A 141 24.50 43.23 51.79
C LEU A 141 23.23 43.63 51.02
N SER A 142 22.60 42.60 50.42
CA SER A 142 21.16 42.32 50.32
C SER A 142 20.57 42.33 48.90
N GLY A 143 20.06 41.16 48.48
CA GLY A 143 19.11 41.01 47.36
C GLY A 143 17.70 41.57 47.71
N PRO A 144 16.63 41.33 46.89
CA PRO A 144 16.44 40.18 46.00
C PRO A 144 15.81 40.45 44.60
N THR A 145 15.90 39.42 43.74
CA THR A 145 14.86 38.83 42.88
C THR A 145 13.71 39.70 42.31
N ALA A 146 13.70 39.88 40.98
CA ALA A 146 12.57 39.74 40.03
C ALA A 146 13.10 40.07 38.61
N ASP A 147 13.39 39.06 37.80
CA ASP A 147 12.59 38.60 36.64
C ASP A 147 12.61 39.54 35.40
N PRO A 148 13.40 39.24 34.35
CA PRO A 148 13.17 39.76 33.02
C PRO A 148 12.23 38.81 32.26
N GLY A 149 10.94 39.14 32.27
CA GLY A 149 9.92 38.42 31.54
C GLY A 149 10.15 38.45 30.03
N TRP A 150 10.50 37.29 29.47
CA TRP A 150 10.31 36.94 28.07
C TRP A 150 9.97 35.46 27.96
N LEU A 151 9.13 35.15 26.97
CA LEU A 151 8.79 33.82 26.42
C LEU A 151 7.56 33.13 27.04
N GLN A 152 6.39 33.62 26.62
CA GLN A 152 5.26 32.74 26.36
C GLN A 152 5.55 32.01 25.03
N ALA A 153 6.09 30.80 25.13
CA ALA A 153 6.05 29.81 24.07
C ALA A 153 5.26 28.64 24.64
N ASP A 154 4.11 28.37 24.05
CA ASP A 154 3.28 27.22 24.40
C ASP A 154 4.13 25.95 24.31
N SER A 155 4.17 25.22 25.42
CA SER A 155 4.78 23.90 25.52
C SER A 155 4.01 22.94 24.61
N PHE A 156 4.48 22.76 23.37
CA PHE A 156 4.14 21.58 22.58
C PHE A 156 4.84 20.38 23.24
N ASP A 157 4.06 19.58 23.96
CA ASP A 157 4.47 18.28 24.46
C ASP A 157 4.36 17.26 23.31
N PRO A 158 5.46 16.71 22.76
CA PRO A 158 5.41 15.79 21.62
C PRO A 158 4.96 14.37 21.99
N LEU A 159 4.68 14.10 23.28
CA LEU A 159 4.48 12.74 23.80
C LEU A 159 3.06 12.47 24.33
N SER A 160 2.05 13.18 23.83
CA SER A 160 0.66 12.81 24.08
C SER A 160 0.26 11.58 23.24
N LEU A 161 0.52 10.40 23.80
CA LEU A 161 0.09 9.09 23.32
C LEU A 161 -1.44 8.95 23.20
N ASP A 162 -2.20 9.90 23.74
CA ASP A 162 -3.67 9.89 23.75
C ASP A 162 -4.26 10.30 22.39
N TYR A 163 -3.50 11.02 21.55
CA TYR A 163 -3.93 11.39 20.20
C TYR A 163 -3.89 10.19 19.22
N PHE A 164 -2.95 9.26 19.41
CA PHE A 164 -2.73 8.16 18.47
C PHE A 164 -3.78 7.04 18.58
N LEU A 165 -4.45 6.92 19.72
CA LEU A 165 -5.48 5.90 19.96
C LEU A 165 -6.91 6.36 19.66
N SER A 166 -7.13 7.65 19.35
CA SER A 166 -8.47 8.21 19.10
C SER A 166 -8.83 8.32 17.61
N LEU A 167 -7.97 7.82 16.70
CA LEU A 167 -8.23 7.84 15.26
C LEU A 167 -9.01 6.58 14.81
N GLU A 168 -10.11 6.28 15.48
CA GLU A 168 -11.21 5.50 14.89
C GLU A 168 -12.08 6.47 14.08
N ASP A 169 -11.96 6.35 12.76
CA ASP A 169 -12.76 6.91 11.66
C ASP A 169 -13.01 8.43 11.59
N PRO A 170 -12.56 9.07 10.50
CA PRO A 170 -13.33 10.17 9.91
C PRO A 170 -13.69 9.91 8.45
N VAL A 171 -15.01 9.82 8.25
CA VAL A 171 -15.69 10.14 6.99
C VAL A 171 -15.35 11.58 6.55
N LEU A 172 -14.75 11.69 5.37
CA LEU A 172 -14.87 12.74 4.34
C LEU A 172 -15.22 14.18 4.76
N SER A 173 -14.27 15.12 4.62
CA SER A 173 -14.41 16.28 3.70
C SER A 173 -13.30 17.32 3.85
N SER A 174 -12.90 17.86 2.69
CA SER A 174 -12.34 19.21 2.44
C SER A 174 -10.81 19.38 2.37
N LEU A 175 -10.30 19.24 1.13
CA LEU A 175 -9.36 20.12 0.39
C LEU A 175 -8.19 20.78 1.17
N ASP A 176 -6.91 20.59 0.82
CA ASP A 176 -6.36 20.89 -0.51
C ASP A 176 -5.03 20.17 -0.84
N ALA A 177 -4.93 19.80 -2.12
CA ALA A 177 -3.72 19.79 -2.96
C ALA A 177 -2.50 18.91 -2.58
N ALA A 178 -2.49 17.68 -3.12
CA ALA A 178 -1.58 17.24 -4.21
C ALA A 178 -1.09 15.79 -4.02
N CYS A 179 -1.09 15.07 -5.15
CA CYS A 179 -0.52 13.75 -5.42
C CYS A 179 -1.39 12.52 -5.11
N ASP A 180 -1.82 11.93 -6.22
CA ASP A 180 -1.91 10.51 -6.50
C ASP A 180 -3.06 9.69 -5.91
N THR A 181 -4.12 9.65 -6.72
CA THR A 181 -4.87 8.43 -7.07
C THR A 181 -5.47 7.67 -5.90
N LEU A 182 -6.70 8.04 -5.57
CA LEU A 182 -7.67 7.20 -4.88
C LEU A 182 -7.83 5.86 -5.62
N VAL A 183 -6.96 4.89 -5.31
CA VAL A 183 -7.24 3.47 -5.48
C VAL A 183 -8.16 3.09 -4.33
N LEU A 184 -9.40 3.58 -4.39
CA LEU A 184 -10.48 2.92 -3.66
C LEU A 184 -10.52 1.48 -4.16
N ASP A 185 -10.47 0.58 -3.20
CA ASP A 185 -10.07 -0.81 -3.33
C ASP A 185 -10.93 -1.54 -4.36
N ARG A 186 -10.41 -1.68 -5.59
CA ARG A 186 -10.98 -2.59 -6.59
C ARG A 186 -10.99 -4.04 -6.07
N PHE A 187 -10.17 -4.35 -5.06
CA PHE A 187 -10.05 -5.68 -4.46
C PHE A 187 -11.20 -6.01 -3.52
N ASP A 188 -11.72 -5.03 -2.74
CA ASP A 188 -12.89 -5.26 -1.89
C ASP A 188 -14.15 -5.55 -2.73
N HIS A 189 -14.26 -4.91 -3.90
CA HIS A 189 -15.38 -5.17 -4.81
C HIS A 189 -15.33 -6.58 -5.44
N ILE A 190 -14.14 -7.16 -5.64
CA ILE A 190 -14.00 -8.51 -6.20
C ILE A 190 -14.28 -9.58 -5.14
N LEU A 191 -13.88 -9.35 -3.88
CA LEU A 191 -14.22 -10.27 -2.78
C LEU A 191 -15.74 -10.32 -2.52
N VAL A 192 -16.42 -9.18 -2.53
CA VAL A 192 -17.89 -9.13 -2.37
C VAL A 192 -18.61 -9.82 -3.54
N VAL A 193 -18.09 -9.71 -4.76
CA VAL A 193 -18.69 -10.37 -5.94
C VAL A 193 -18.45 -11.88 -5.93
N LEU A 194 -17.29 -12.35 -5.47
CA LEU A 194 -17.00 -13.79 -5.35
C LEU A 194 -17.76 -14.47 -4.21
N GLU A 195 -18.02 -13.78 -3.09
CA GLU A 195 -18.90 -14.32 -2.03
C GLU A 195 -20.36 -14.46 -2.51
N PHE A 196 -20.84 -13.61 -3.42
CA PHE A 196 -22.21 -13.71 -3.93
C PHE A 196 -22.43 -14.86 -4.93
N ASP A 197 -21.42 -15.24 -5.72
CA ASP A 197 -21.53 -16.33 -6.71
C ASP A 197 -21.36 -17.74 -6.13
N VAL A 198 -20.87 -17.89 -4.89
CA VAL A 198 -20.75 -19.20 -4.21
C VAL A 198 -22.05 -19.59 -3.47
N PHE A 199 -22.98 -18.64 -3.27
CA PHE A 199 -24.23 -18.84 -2.52
C PHE A 199 -25.53 -18.80 -3.36
N CYS A 200 -25.45 -18.80 -4.71
CA CYS A 200 -26.61 -18.91 -5.61
C CYS A 200 -26.53 -20.16 -6.50
#